data_AF-V4LJ65-F1
#
_entry.id   AF-V4LJ65-F1
#
_cell.length_a   1.000
_cell.length_b   1.000
_cell.length_c   1.000
_cell.angle_alpha   90.00
_cell.angle_beta   90.00
_cell.angle_gamma   90.00
#
_symmetry.space_group_name_H-M   'P 1'
#
loop_
_entity.id
_entity.type
_entity.pdbx_description
1 polymer ?
#
loop_
_entity_poly.entity_id
_entity_poly.type
_entity_poly.pdbx_seq_one_letter_code
_entity_poly.pdbx_strand_id
1 'polypeptide(L)'
;MKQFLKRRSPPSNIELDDLPYDPAKRKNIQDYHPDQRDEVRRKYLTRRPCQPCGHTFKQKSIRNALRRFNPHWFDQYPDWLEYSMAEEKAFCLFCYLFRVQVGKQSGCDAFVSTGFASWNKADSFSKHVGDHTSFHSNVKNKCEDLMRQGQSIRHALHKQNDTMKDEYRIRLSASIDVSRHLLHQGLSFRAHNEKEVSTNRGNFVELLKYTASQNEAVRKVVLSNAPKNNQMISPDLLKV
;
A
#
# COMPACT_ATOMS: atom_id res chain seq x y z
N MET A 1 32.61 0.99 11.24
CA MET A 1 31.23 0.51 11.04
C MET A 1 30.27 1.68 11.20
N LYS A 2 29.69 2.19 10.11
CA LYS A 2 28.67 3.24 10.20
C LYS A 2 27.36 2.60 10.64
N GLN A 3 26.92 2.99 11.83
CA GLN A 3 25.66 2.58 12.43
C GLN A 3 24.54 2.99 11.47
N PHE A 4 23.86 2.02 10.86
CA PHE A 4 22.66 2.29 10.09
C PHE A 4 21.66 2.97 11.03
N LEU A 5 21.39 4.25 10.76
CA LEU A 5 20.32 5.00 11.43
C LEU A 5 19.02 4.25 11.17
N LYS A 6 18.58 3.48 12.18
CA LYS A 6 17.24 2.92 12.25
C LYS A 6 16.30 4.11 12.09
N ARG A 7 15.55 4.17 10.98
CA ARG A 7 14.48 5.17 10.82
C ARG A 7 13.63 5.08 12.08
N ARG A 8 13.61 6.15 12.88
CA ARG A 8 12.65 6.28 13.99
C ARG A 8 11.28 6.16 13.35
N SER A 9 10.52 5.13 13.72
CA SER A 9 9.08 5.12 13.52
C SER A 9 8.54 6.42 14.14
N PRO A 10 7.72 7.20 13.43
CA PRO A 10 7.04 8.34 14.03
C PRO A 10 6.24 7.84 15.25
N PRO A 11 6.17 8.60 16.35
CA PRO A 11 5.31 8.23 17.46
C PRO A 11 3.87 8.12 16.95
N SER A 12 3.33 6.91 16.97
CA SER A 12 1.96 6.57 16.61
C SER A 12 1.03 7.03 17.75
N ASN A 13 0.86 8.34 17.91
CA ASN A 13 -0.01 8.92 18.95
C ASN A 13 -1.41 9.25 18.44
N ILE A 14 -1.89 8.60 17.37
CA ILE A 14 -3.32 8.59 17.06
C ILE A 14 -3.85 7.21 17.42
N GLU A 15 -4.63 7.16 18.49
CA GLU A 15 -5.50 6.02 18.76
C GLU A 15 -6.57 6.00 17.66
N LEU A 16 -6.31 5.22 16.61
CA LEU A 16 -7.18 5.13 15.42
C LEU A 16 -8.60 4.70 15.76
N ASP A 17 -8.79 4.10 16.93
CA ASP A 17 -10.08 3.70 17.45
C ASP A 17 -10.92 4.87 17.94
N ASP A 18 -10.30 5.99 18.33
CA ASP A 18 -10.99 7.20 18.81
C ASP A 18 -11.47 8.15 17.69
N LEU A 19 -11.27 7.77 16.42
CA LEU A 19 -11.72 8.60 15.31
C LEU A 19 -13.25 8.75 15.34
N PRO A 20 -13.79 9.98 15.26
CA PRO A 20 -15.22 10.22 15.35
C PRO A 20 -15.97 9.64 14.14
N TYR A 21 -17.04 8.90 14.41
CA TYR A 21 -17.84 8.29 13.34
C TYR A 21 -18.74 9.31 12.63
N ASP A 22 -19.35 10.24 13.38
CA ASP A 22 -20.20 11.30 12.81
C ASP A 22 -19.37 12.26 11.93
N PRO A 23 -19.74 12.47 10.65
CA PRO A 23 -18.96 13.28 9.71
C PRO A 23 -18.77 14.73 10.16
N ALA A 24 -19.74 15.32 10.88
CA ALA A 24 -19.62 16.70 11.35
C ALA A 24 -18.60 16.88 12.48
N LYS A 25 -18.22 15.78 13.16
CA LYS A 25 -17.26 15.80 14.27
C LYS A 25 -15.82 15.54 13.83
N ARG A 26 -15.59 15.24 12.54
CA ARG A 26 -14.28 14.83 12.05
C ARG A 26 -13.34 16.02 11.83
N LYS A 27 -12.10 15.87 12.29
CA LYS A 27 -11.00 16.80 11.97
C LYS A 27 -10.63 16.73 10.49
N ASN A 28 -10.21 17.83 9.88
CA ASN A 28 -9.76 17.80 8.48
C ASN A 28 -8.58 16.83 8.30
N ILE A 29 -8.60 16.03 7.22
CA ILE A 29 -7.51 15.08 6.91
C ILE A 29 -6.14 15.77 6.80
N GLN A 30 -6.09 17.03 6.37
CA GLN A 30 -4.85 17.78 6.26
C GLN A 30 -4.25 18.16 7.63
N ASP A 31 -5.06 18.20 8.68
CA ASP A 31 -4.61 18.55 10.02
C ASP A 31 -3.95 17.37 10.76
N TYR A 32 -3.94 16.19 10.15
CA TYR A 32 -3.16 15.03 10.64
C TYR A 32 -1.75 15.08 10.07
N HIS A 33 -0.80 14.49 10.80
CA HIS A 33 0.59 14.37 10.36
C HIS A 33 0.65 13.66 8.99
N PRO A 34 1.46 14.12 8.01
CA PRO A 34 1.52 13.54 6.67
C PRO A 34 1.63 12.02 6.63
N ASP A 35 2.46 11.44 7.50
CA ASP A 35 2.68 9.99 7.59
C ASP A 35 1.47 9.18 8.09
N GLN A 36 0.49 9.83 8.73
CA GLN A 36 -0.68 9.19 9.33
C GLN A 36 -1.95 9.35 8.48
N ARG A 37 -1.97 10.29 7.51
CA ARG A 37 -3.17 10.62 6.72
C ARG A 37 -3.75 9.42 6.00
N ASP A 38 -2.91 8.59 5.39
CA ASP A 38 -3.34 7.42 4.65
C ASP A 38 -3.89 6.31 5.56
N GLU A 39 -3.36 6.19 6.77
CA GLU A 39 -3.86 5.25 7.77
C GLU A 39 -5.24 5.68 8.30
N VAL A 40 -5.39 6.98 8.61
CA VAL A 40 -6.69 7.58 8.97
C VAL A 40 -7.72 7.38 7.85
N ARG A 41 -7.35 7.63 6.59
CA ARG A 41 -8.22 7.40 5.43
C ARG A 41 -8.68 5.94 5.33
N ARG A 42 -7.75 4.99 5.45
CA ARG A 42 -8.08 3.56 5.43
C ARG A 42 -9.03 3.19 6.56
N LYS A 43 -8.81 3.69 7.79
CA LYS A 43 -9.70 3.41 8.93
C LYS A 43 -11.14 3.85 8.67
N TYR A 44 -11.33 5.05 8.11
CA TYR A 44 -12.67 5.51 7.71
C TYR A 44 -13.28 4.66 6.59
N LEU A 45 -12.51 4.30 5.57
CA LEU A 45 -12.98 3.43 4.48
C LEU A 45 -13.38 2.04 4.99
N THR A 46 -12.62 1.45 5.91
CA THR A 46 -12.95 0.17 6.55
C THR A 46 -14.22 0.25 7.39
N ARG A 47 -14.45 1.36 8.10
CA ARG A 47 -15.65 1.58 8.92
C ARG A 47 -16.92 1.83 8.12
N ARG A 48 -16.81 2.08 6.81
CA ARG A 48 -17.92 2.43 5.90
C ARG A 48 -18.56 3.80 6.22
N PRO A 49 -19.36 4.38 5.30
CA PRO A 49 -20.08 5.63 5.52
C PRO A 49 -20.95 5.60 6.78
N CYS A 50 -21.02 6.73 7.50
CA CYS A 50 -21.94 6.89 8.62
C CYS A 50 -23.40 6.94 8.16
N GLN A 51 -24.09 5.81 8.24
CA GLN A 51 -25.50 5.64 7.86
C GLN A 51 -26.33 5.15 9.06
N PRO A 52 -26.93 6.06 9.85
CA PRO A 52 -27.70 5.69 11.03
C PRO A 52 -28.94 4.85 10.68
N CYS A 53 -29.03 3.65 11.26
CA CYS A 53 -30.23 2.80 11.18
C CYS A 53 -31.20 3.14 12.32
N GLY A 54 -32.50 3.17 12.03
CA GLY A 54 -33.54 3.43 13.05
C GLY A 54 -33.56 4.85 13.62
N HIS A 55 -32.77 5.78 13.07
CA HIS A 55 -32.74 7.16 13.52
C HIS A 55 -33.99 7.94 13.07
N THR A 56 -34.51 8.79 13.96
CA THR A 56 -35.63 9.69 13.64
C THR A 56 -35.09 11.01 13.09
N PHE A 57 -35.04 11.12 11.76
CA PHE A 57 -34.57 12.31 11.05
C PHE A 57 -35.48 13.52 11.31
N LYS A 58 -34.91 14.65 11.74
CA LYS A 58 -35.69 15.85 12.05
C LYS A 58 -36.29 16.46 10.80
N GLN A 59 -37.52 16.95 10.95
CA GLN A 59 -38.19 17.71 9.91
C GLN A 59 -37.75 19.18 9.96
N LYS A 60 -37.64 19.78 8.78
CA LYS A 60 -37.36 21.20 8.57
C LYS A 60 -38.39 21.76 7.58
N SER A 61 -38.83 23.00 7.80
CA SER A 61 -39.69 23.69 6.83
C SER A 61 -38.85 24.14 5.64
N ILE A 62 -39.19 23.65 4.45
CA ILE A 62 -38.50 23.97 3.19
C ILE A 62 -39.54 24.28 2.13
N ARG A 63 -39.57 25.53 1.65
CA ARG A 63 -40.56 26.03 0.66
C ARG A 63 -42.00 25.65 1.03
N ASN A 64 -42.41 26.00 2.25
CA ASN A 64 -43.76 25.79 2.80
C ASN A 64 -44.19 24.31 2.97
N ALA A 65 -43.25 23.37 2.89
CA ALA A 65 -43.49 21.96 3.19
C ALA A 65 -42.51 21.47 4.26
N LEU A 66 -43.00 20.65 5.21
CA LEU A 66 -42.14 19.94 6.15
C LEU A 66 -41.43 18.81 5.40
N ARG A 67 -40.10 18.84 5.41
CA ARG A 67 -39.26 17.85 4.74
C ARG A 67 -38.20 17.33 5.69
N ARG A 68 -37.79 16.08 5.49
CA ARG A 68 -36.72 15.41 6.24
C ARG A 68 -35.83 14.63 5.28
N PHE A 69 -34.68 14.19 5.78
CA PHE A 69 -33.84 13.23 5.06
C PHE A 69 -34.64 11.95 4.79
N ASN A 70 -34.54 11.42 3.58
CA ASN A 70 -35.16 10.14 3.22
C ASN A 70 -34.14 9.01 3.39
N PRO A 71 -34.35 8.06 4.33
CA PRO A 71 -33.44 6.93 4.54
C PRO A 71 -33.17 6.10 3.29
N HIS A 72 -34.12 6.05 2.35
CA HIS A 72 -33.97 5.31 1.08
C HIS A 72 -32.80 5.81 0.22
N TRP A 73 -32.31 7.03 0.44
CA TRP A 73 -31.10 7.50 -0.22
C TRP A 73 -29.85 6.74 0.20
N PHE A 74 -29.83 6.10 1.38
CA PHE A 74 -28.75 5.18 1.74
C PHE A 74 -28.74 3.94 0.87
N ASP A 75 -29.91 3.40 0.51
CA ASP A 75 -30.00 2.26 -0.41
C ASP A 75 -29.53 2.63 -1.83
N GLN A 76 -29.81 3.85 -2.26
CA GLN A 76 -29.38 4.36 -3.58
C GLN A 76 -27.89 4.70 -3.62
N TYR A 77 -27.31 5.16 -2.50
CA TYR A 77 -25.93 5.63 -2.41
C TYR A 77 -25.17 4.99 -1.23
N PRO A 78 -25.08 3.65 -1.18
CA PRO A 78 -24.58 2.93 -0.01
C PRO A 78 -23.09 3.17 0.25
N ASP A 79 -22.32 3.45 -0.79
CA ASP A 79 -20.86 3.48 -0.72
C ASP A 79 -20.28 4.79 -0.17
N TRP A 80 -21.03 5.90 -0.23
CA TRP A 80 -20.46 7.22 0.03
C TRP A 80 -21.35 8.16 0.86
N LEU A 81 -22.67 7.99 0.82
CA LEU A 81 -23.58 8.94 1.44
C LEU A 81 -23.54 8.78 2.96
N GLU A 82 -23.21 9.87 3.64
CA GLU A 82 -23.15 9.94 5.09
C GLU A 82 -24.18 10.90 5.64
N TYR A 83 -24.57 10.69 6.89
CA TYR A 83 -25.45 11.58 7.63
C TYR A 83 -24.87 11.91 9.00
N SER A 84 -24.86 13.20 9.34
CA SER A 84 -24.54 13.69 10.68
C SER A 84 -25.82 13.83 11.49
N MET A 85 -25.90 13.12 12.63
CA MET A 85 -26.99 13.30 13.60
C MET A 85 -26.82 14.59 14.39
N ALA A 86 -25.58 15.08 14.56
CA ALA A 86 -25.30 16.34 15.24
C ALA A 86 -25.79 17.56 14.43
N GLU A 87 -25.54 17.58 13.12
CA GLU A 87 -25.86 18.71 12.25
C GLU A 87 -27.18 18.54 11.47
N GLU A 88 -27.74 17.32 11.44
CA GLU A 88 -28.91 16.96 10.66
C GLU A 88 -28.73 17.30 9.16
N LYS A 89 -27.59 16.86 8.62
CA LYS A 89 -27.09 17.15 7.26
C LYS A 89 -26.41 15.93 6.67
N ALA A 90 -26.44 15.84 5.34
CA ALA A 90 -25.78 14.81 4.56
C ALA A 90 -24.38 15.24 4.11
N PHE A 91 -23.46 14.28 4.06
CA PHE A 91 -22.05 14.46 3.67
C PHE A 91 -21.61 13.35 2.72
N CYS A 92 -20.43 13.50 2.13
CA CYS A 92 -19.81 12.48 1.29
C CYS A 92 -18.49 12.00 1.89
N LEU A 93 -18.42 10.71 2.21
CA LEU A 93 -17.24 10.07 2.78
C LEU A 93 -16.02 10.28 1.88
N PHE A 94 -16.12 9.87 0.61
CA PHE A 94 -15.01 9.91 -0.33
C PHE A 94 -14.47 11.33 -0.48
N CYS A 95 -15.34 12.30 -0.77
CA CYS A 95 -14.95 13.69 -0.97
C CYS A 95 -14.35 14.34 0.29
N TYR A 96 -14.80 13.95 1.49
CA TYR A 96 -14.17 14.35 2.75
C TYR A 96 -12.72 13.83 2.86
N LEU A 97 -12.46 12.56 2.51
CA LEU A 97 -11.16 11.91 2.69
C LEU A 97 -10.02 12.49 1.84
N PHE A 98 -10.34 12.99 0.63
CA PHE A 98 -9.36 13.53 -0.31
C PHE A 98 -9.61 15.00 -0.65
N ARG A 99 -10.27 15.74 0.26
CA ARG A 99 -10.44 17.18 0.12
C ARG A 99 -9.08 17.85 -0.10
N VAL A 100 -8.93 18.52 -1.25
CA VAL A 100 -7.77 19.35 -1.55
C VAL A 100 -8.15 20.80 -1.24
N GLN A 101 -7.40 21.45 -0.37
CA GLN A 101 -7.51 22.91 -0.19
C GLN A 101 -6.77 23.59 -1.34
N VAL A 102 -7.31 23.55 -2.55
CA VAL A 102 -6.84 24.44 -3.61
C VAL A 102 -7.58 25.76 -3.44
N GLY A 103 -6.83 26.87 -3.38
CA GLY A 103 -7.33 28.19 -2.99
C GLY A 103 -8.63 28.57 -3.68
N LYS A 104 -9.56 29.17 -2.91
CA LYS A 104 -10.87 29.71 -3.32
C LYS A 104 -11.40 29.20 -4.67
N GLN A 105 -11.50 27.89 -4.86
CA GLN A 105 -12.37 27.35 -5.91
C GLN A 105 -13.80 27.61 -5.42
N SER A 106 -14.42 28.62 -6.01
CA SER A 106 -15.81 29.00 -5.82
C SER A 106 -16.69 27.79 -6.10
N GLY A 107 -17.19 27.16 -5.03
CA GLY A 107 -17.91 25.88 -5.10
C GLY A 107 -17.47 24.89 -4.02
N CYS A 108 -17.44 25.32 -2.76
CA CYS A 108 -17.39 24.36 -1.65
C CYS A 108 -18.64 23.48 -1.75
N ASP A 109 -18.47 22.28 -2.29
CA ASP A 109 -19.56 21.33 -2.43
C ASP A 109 -20.19 21.07 -1.05
N ALA A 110 -21.51 21.26 -0.96
CA ALA A 110 -22.24 21.20 0.29
C ALA A 110 -22.04 19.86 1.02
N PHE A 111 -21.75 18.79 0.28
CA PHE A 111 -21.49 17.47 0.83
C PHE A 111 -20.15 17.32 1.56
N VAL A 112 -19.25 18.31 1.52
CA VAL A 112 -17.90 18.20 2.08
C VAL A 112 -17.65 19.12 3.27
N SER A 113 -18.15 20.36 3.23
CA SER A 113 -17.81 21.38 4.23
C SER A 113 -18.98 21.77 5.12
N THR A 114 -20.09 22.20 4.53
CA THR A 114 -21.23 22.76 5.28
C THR A 114 -22.30 21.74 5.63
N GLY A 115 -22.36 20.64 4.88
CA GLY A 115 -23.40 19.62 4.92
C GLY A 115 -24.59 19.99 4.03
N PHE A 116 -25.14 19.00 3.32
CA PHE A 116 -26.33 19.16 2.50
C PHE A 116 -27.61 18.96 3.33
N ALA A 117 -28.56 19.89 3.25
CA ALA A 117 -29.87 19.78 3.90
C ALA A 117 -31.07 20.23 3.04
N SER A 118 -30.85 20.49 1.75
CA SER A 118 -31.93 20.88 0.83
C SER A 118 -32.72 19.65 0.36
N TRP A 119 -33.49 19.04 1.26
CA TRP A 119 -34.21 17.77 1.03
C TRP A 119 -35.21 17.79 -0.14
N ASN A 120 -35.60 18.98 -0.61
CA ASN A 120 -36.43 19.16 -1.80
C ASN A 120 -35.66 19.02 -3.14
N LYS A 121 -34.34 18.88 -3.11
CA LYS A 121 -33.47 18.79 -4.30
C LYS A 121 -32.72 17.46 -4.32
N ALA A 122 -33.45 16.35 -4.34
CA ALA A 122 -32.85 15.00 -4.34
C ALA A 122 -31.95 14.76 -5.58
N ASP A 123 -32.22 15.43 -6.70
CA ASP A 123 -31.37 15.46 -7.89
C ASP A 123 -29.93 15.95 -7.62
N SER A 124 -29.71 16.64 -6.50
CA SER A 124 -28.38 17.09 -6.08
C SER A 124 -27.44 15.93 -5.76
N PHE A 125 -27.93 14.78 -5.31
CA PHE A 125 -27.09 13.60 -5.06
C PHE A 125 -26.53 13.06 -6.39
N SER A 126 -27.38 12.88 -7.41
CA SER A 126 -26.94 12.46 -8.74
C SER A 126 -26.02 13.48 -9.40
N LYS A 127 -26.30 14.79 -9.25
CA LYS A 127 -25.43 15.86 -9.74
C LYS A 127 -24.06 15.89 -9.05
N HIS A 128 -24.03 15.56 -7.76
CA HIS A 128 -22.78 15.45 -6.99
C HIS A 128 -21.91 14.29 -7.50
N VAL A 129 -22.52 13.11 -7.72
CA VAL A 129 -21.82 11.97 -8.33
C VAL A 129 -21.31 12.34 -9.71
N GLY A 130 -22.14 13.02 -10.52
CA GLY A 130 -21.77 13.52 -11.84
C GLY A 130 -21.39 12.39 -12.80
N ASP A 131 -20.51 12.72 -13.76
CA ASP A 131 -19.95 11.75 -14.69
C ASP A 131 -18.65 11.10 -14.18
N HIS A 132 -18.01 10.31 -15.03
CA HIS A 132 -16.74 9.63 -14.72
C HIS A 132 -15.56 10.60 -14.50
N THR A 133 -15.67 11.85 -14.93
CA THR A 133 -14.64 12.89 -14.76
C THR A 133 -14.89 13.79 -13.55
N SER A 134 -16.03 13.60 -12.87
CA SER A 134 -16.39 14.39 -11.70
C SER A 134 -15.36 14.25 -10.58
N PHE A 135 -15.35 15.24 -9.68
CA PHE A 135 -14.52 15.17 -8.49
C PHE A 135 -14.84 13.93 -7.64
N HIS A 136 -16.12 13.58 -7.51
CA HIS A 136 -16.55 12.41 -6.77
C HIS A 136 -15.96 11.12 -7.37
N SER A 137 -16.12 10.91 -8.69
CA SER A 137 -15.63 9.73 -9.39
C SER A 137 -14.11 9.60 -9.29
N ASN A 138 -13.38 10.69 -9.48
CA ASN A 138 -11.93 10.73 -9.31
C ASN A 138 -11.49 10.37 -7.89
N VAL A 139 -12.20 10.88 -6.88
CA VAL A 139 -11.86 10.59 -5.47
C VAL A 139 -12.26 9.18 -5.07
N LYS A 140 -13.36 8.64 -5.61
CA LYS A 140 -13.75 7.23 -5.44
C LYS A 140 -12.64 6.31 -5.93
N ASN A 141 -12.10 6.55 -7.13
CA ASN A 141 -10.97 5.78 -7.67
C ASN A 141 -9.74 5.86 -6.74
N LYS A 142 -9.41 7.05 -6.22
CA LYS A 142 -8.31 7.20 -5.24
C LYS A 142 -8.55 6.41 -3.96
N CYS A 143 -9.80 6.30 -3.49
CA CYS A 143 -10.14 5.47 -2.33
C CYS A 143 -9.91 3.99 -2.63
N GLU A 144 -10.32 3.52 -3.80
CA GLU A 144 -10.12 2.13 -4.25
C GLU A 144 -8.64 1.80 -4.37
N ASP A 145 -7.85 2.68 -4.99
CA ASP A 145 -6.39 2.52 -5.12
C ASP A 145 -5.69 2.49 -3.76
N LEU A 146 -6.11 3.36 -2.82
CA LEU A 146 -5.54 3.40 -1.47
C LEU A 146 -5.75 2.09 -0.70
N MET A 147 -6.84 1.38 -0.98
CA MET A 147 -7.16 0.08 -0.38
C MET A 147 -6.37 -1.06 -1.05
N ARG A 148 -5.92 -0.91 -2.31
CA ARG A 148 -5.11 -1.91 -3.05
C ARG A 148 -3.61 -1.81 -2.73
N GLN A 149 -3.24 -2.05 -1.47
CA GLN A 149 -1.85 -1.91 -1.01
C GLN A 149 -0.82 -2.76 -1.79
N GLY A 150 -1.25 -3.91 -2.32
CA GLY A 150 -0.39 -4.82 -3.10
C GLY A 150 0.16 -4.22 -4.40
N GLN A 151 -0.44 -3.14 -4.91
CA GLN A 151 0.02 -2.43 -6.11
C GLN A 151 0.97 -1.26 -5.79
N SER A 152 1.22 -0.98 -4.50
CA SER A 152 2.10 0.13 -4.11
C SER A 152 3.57 -0.14 -4.45
N ILE A 153 4.31 0.92 -4.81
CA ILE A 153 5.76 0.86 -5.05
C ILE A 153 6.49 0.28 -3.84
N ARG A 154 6.08 0.66 -2.62
CA ARG A 154 6.64 0.13 -1.38
C ARG A 154 6.48 -1.38 -1.29
N HIS A 155 5.29 -1.90 -1.59
CA HIS A 155 5.05 -3.34 -1.58
C HIS A 155 5.89 -4.07 -2.66
N ALA A 156 5.96 -3.51 -3.87
CA ALA A 156 6.80 -4.03 -4.94
C ALA A 156 8.30 -4.07 -4.55
N LEU A 157 8.81 -3.00 -3.93
CA LEU A 157 10.19 -2.93 -3.43
C LEU A 157 10.47 -3.94 -2.31
N HIS A 158 9.55 -4.10 -1.36
CA HIS A 158 9.69 -5.11 -0.31
C HIS A 158 9.71 -6.52 -0.91
N LYS A 159 8.79 -6.82 -1.83
CA LYS A 159 8.75 -8.11 -2.54
C LYS A 159 10.05 -8.39 -3.30
N GLN A 160 10.58 -7.40 -4.03
CA GLN A 160 11.87 -7.52 -4.71
C GLN A 160 13.01 -7.79 -3.72
N ASN A 161 13.04 -7.09 -2.58
CA ASN A 161 14.04 -7.31 -1.54
C ASN A 161 13.99 -8.74 -0.97
N ASP A 162 12.79 -9.30 -0.76
CA ASP A 162 12.64 -10.66 -0.26
C ASP A 162 13.10 -11.70 -1.30
N THR A 163 12.73 -11.53 -2.58
CA THR A 163 13.26 -12.36 -3.68
C THR A 163 14.79 -12.32 -3.73
N MET A 164 15.40 -11.12 -3.66
CA MET A 164 16.85 -10.97 -3.70
C MET A 164 17.55 -11.67 -2.52
N LYS A 165 16.96 -11.64 -1.32
CA LYS A 165 17.48 -12.36 -0.15
C LYS A 165 17.39 -13.86 -0.31
N ASP A 166 16.29 -14.36 -0.85
CA ASP A 166 16.09 -15.79 -1.06
C ASP A 166 17.06 -16.34 -2.12
N GLU A 167 17.20 -15.64 -3.25
CA GLU A 167 18.20 -15.98 -4.27
C GLU A 167 19.62 -15.96 -3.70
N TYR A 168 19.94 -14.97 -2.85
CA TYR A 168 21.24 -14.90 -2.17
C TYR A 168 21.46 -16.09 -1.23
N ARG A 169 20.45 -16.50 -0.45
CA ARG A 169 20.53 -17.65 0.45
C ARG A 169 20.72 -18.96 -0.30
N ILE A 170 20.03 -19.15 -1.42
CA ILE A 170 20.18 -20.33 -2.28
C ILE A 170 21.61 -20.40 -2.82
N ARG A 171 22.12 -19.30 -3.39
CA ARG A 171 23.53 -19.21 -3.84
C ARG A 171 24.50 -19.56 -2.73
N LEU A 172 24.37 -18.91 -1.58
CA LEU A 172 25.28 -19.07 -0.45
C LEU A 172 25.29 -20.52 0.06
N SER A 173 24.11 -21.13 0.18
CA SER A 173 23.98 -22.52 0.64
C SER A 173 24.67 -23.49 -0.33
N ALA A 174 24.42 -23.35 -1.64
CA ALA A 174 25.08 -24.15 -2.65
C ALA A 174 26.62 -23.99 -2.60
N SER A 175 27.13 -22.77 -2.46
CA SER A 175 28.57 -22.51 -2.31
C SER A 175 29.15 -23.13 -1.03
N ILE A 176 28.43 -23.11 0.09
CA ILE A 176 28.85 -23.74 1.34
C ILE A 176 28.90 -25.27 1.19
N ASP A 177 27.91 -25.87 0.56
CA ASP A 177 27.84 -27.33 0.41
C ASP A 177 28.94 -27.84 -0.51
N VAL A 178 29.22 -27.13 -1.61
CA VAL A 178 30.39 -27.39 -2.48
C VAL A 178 31.69 -27.27 -1.66
N SER A 179 31.84 -26.19 -0.88
CA SER A 179 33.03 -25.99 -0.04
C SER A 179 33.23 -27.12 0.97
N ARG A 180 32.16 -27.52 1.67
CA ARG A 180 32.19 -28.62 2.63
C ARG A 180 32.61 -29.93 1.98
N HIS A 181 32.06 -30.24 0.81
CA HIS A 181 32.41 -31.46 0.08
C HIS A 181 33.91 -31.50 -0.25
N LEU A 182 34.46 -30.42 -0.79
CA LEU A 182 35.89 -30.35 -1.14
C LEU A 182 36.78 -30.47 0.09
N LEU A 183 36.44 -29.79 1.19
CA LEU A 183 37.17 -29.89 2.45
C LEU A 183 37.15 -31.32 3.01
N HIS A 184 36.00 -31.98 2.99
CA HIS A 184 35.86 -33.36 3.47
C HIS A 184 36.70 -34.35 2.65
N GLN A 185 36.88 -34.08 1.35
CA GLN A 185 37.68 -34.93 0.45
C GLN A 185 39.15 -34.50 0.38
N GLY A 186 39.55 -33.39 1.03
CA GLY A 186 40.90 -32.84 0.92
C GLY A 186 41.25 -32.33 -0.48
N LEU A 187 40.25 -31.96 -1.29
CA LEU A 187 40.44 -31.49 -2.66
C LEU A 187 40.70 -29.99 -2.71
N SER A 188 41.58 -29.59 -3.63
CA SER A 188 41.82 -28.17 -3.90
C SER A 188 40.55 -27.49 -4.43
N PHE A 189 40.32 -26.24 -4.07
CA PHE A 189 39.17 -25.47 -4.56
C PHE A 189 39.36 -24.98 -5.98
N ARG A 190 40.60 -24.57 -6.30
CA ARG A 190 40.99 -23.93 -7.57
C ARG A 190 41.73 -24.85 -8.51
N ALA A 191 41.79 -24.44 -9.77
CA ALA A 191 42.74 -24.93 -10.77
C ALA A 191 43.65 -23.78 -11.26
N HIS A 192 44.70 -24.11 -12.02
CA HIS A 192 45.62 -23.13 -12.60
C HIS A 192 44.94 -22.15 -13.56
N ASN A 193 43.80 -22.52 -14.16
CA ASN A 193 43.07 -21.70 -15.13
C ASN A 193 41.55 -21.77 -14.90
N GLU A 194 40.98 -20.72 -14.30
CA GLU A 194 39.53 -20.62 -14.05
C GLU A 194 38.79 -19.79 -15.12
N LYS A 195 39.48 -19.41 -16.22
CA LYS A 195 38.88 -18.67 -17.34
C LYS A 195 37.72 -19.46 -17.95
N GLU A 196 36.71 -18.77 -18.46
CA GLU A 196 35.50 -19.41 -19.00
C GLU A 196 35.78 -20.42 -20.13
N VAL A 197 36.82 -20.16 -20.91
CA VAL A 197 37.27 -21.01 -22.03
C VAL A 197 38.05 -22.25 -21.60
N SER A 198 38.35 -22.41 -20.30
CA SER A 198 39.06 -23.59 -19.80
C SER A 198 38.14 -24.81 -19.78
N THR A 199 38.66 -25.97 -20.20
CA THR A 199 37.97 -27.26 -20.10
C THR A 199 37.75 -27.71 -18.66
N ASN A 200 38.59 -27.26 -17.72
CA ASN A 200 38.42 -27.48 -16.29
C ASN A 200 38.73 -26.17 -15.55
N ARG A 201 37.70 -25.59 -14.90
CA ARG A 201 37.79 -24.30 -14.20
C ARG A 201 38.02 -24.43 -12.69
N GLY A 202 38.48 -25.58 -12.22
CA GLY A 202 38.70 -25.87 -10.81
C GLY A 202 37.52 -26.55 -10.14
N ASN A 203 37.81 -27.34 -9.11
CA ASN A 203 36.85 -28.26 -8.50
C ASN A 203 35.63 -27.52 -7.93
N PHE A 204 35.80 -26.32 -7.37
CA PHE A 204 34.68 -25.53 -6.86
C PHE A 204 33.71 -25.14 -7.97
N VAL A 205 34.21 -24.60 -9.08
CA VAL A 205 33.37 -24.14 -10.20
C VAL A 205 32.69 -25.32 -10.87
N GLU A 206 33.41 -26.42 -11.11
CA GLU A 206 32.83 -27.61 -11.75
C GLU A 206 31.81 -28.32 -10.86
N LEU A 207 32.04 -28.42 -9.55
CA LEU A 207 31.07 -29.02 -8.63
C LEU A 207 29.85 -28.13 -8.42
N LEU A 208 30.02 -26.79 -8.45
CA LEU A 208 28.89 -25.85 -8.43
C LEU A 208 28.06 -25.92 -9.72
N LYS A 209 28.69 -26.06 -10.89
CA LYS A 209 28.01 -26.34 -12.16
C LYS A 209 27.25 -27.67 -12.11
N TYR A 210 27.85 -28.72 -11.57
CA TYR A 210 27.18 -30.00 -11.37
C TYR A 210 25.96 -29.84 -10.46
N THR A 211 26.08 -29.15 -9.34
CA THR A 211 24.96 -28.87 -8.42
C THR A 211 23.84 -28.10 -9.11
N ALA A 212 24.18 -27.11 -9.93
CA ALA A 212 23.22 -26.37 -10.76
C ALA A 212 22.55 -27.25 -11.84
N SER A 213 23.24 -28.25 -12.38
CA SER A 213 22.63 -29.19 -13.33
C SER A 213 21.52 -30.04 -12.69
N GLN A 214 21.66 -30.34 -11.40
CA GLN A 214 20.72 -31.19 -10.65
C GLN A 214 19.59 -30.40 -9.98
N ASN A 215 19.78 -29.10 -9.71
CA ASN A 215 18.80 -28.28 -8.99
C ASN A 215 18.48 -26.99 -9.77
N GLU A 216 17.23 -26.89 -10.25
CA GLU A 216 16.76 -25.73 -11.01
C GLU A 216 16.79 -24.42 -10.21
N ALA A 217 16.48 -24.46 -8.91
CA ALA A 217 16.52 -23.26 -8.08
C ALA A 217 17.95 -22.73 -7.93
N VAL A 218 18.93 -23.62 -7.79
CA VAL A 218 20.36 -23.26 -7.78
C VAL A 218 20.80 -22.76 -9.15
N ARG A 219 20.41 -23.45 -10.24
CA ARG A 219 20.74 -23.09 -11.62
C ARG A 219 20.40 -21.65 -11.96
N LYS A 220 19.21 -21.20 -11.55
CA LYS A 220 18.71 -19.86 -11.83
C LYS A 220 19.49 -18.74 -11.15
N VAL A 221 20.28 -19.05 -10.12
CA VAL A 221 20.85 -18.01 -9.26
C VAL A 221 22.38 -18.02 -9.16
N VAL A 222 23.09 -19.07 -9.59
CA VAL A 222 24.57 -19.18 -9.47
C VAL A 222 25.33 -18.85 -10.77
N LEU A 223 26.66 -18.70 -10.67
CA LEU A 223 27.58 -18.48 -11.80
C LEU A 223 27.18 -17.26 -12.65
N SER A 224 26.99 -17.41 -13.96
CA SER A 224 26.61 -16.31 -14.87
C SER A 224 25.22 -15.74 -14.57
N ASN A 225 24.36 -16.48 -13.87
CA ASN A 225 23.04 -16.02 -13.45
C ASN A 225 23.07 -15.24 -12.13
N ALA A 226 24.20 -15.24 -11.43
CA ALA A 226 24.36 -14.43 -10.23
C ALA A 226 24.75 -12.99 -10.58
N PRO A 227 24.27 -11.97 -9.84
CA PRO A 227 24.73 -10.59 -10.00
C PRO A 227 26.23 -10.50 -9.78
N LYS A 228 26.97 -9.77 -10.61
CA LYS A 228 28.44 -9.65 -10.65
C LYS A 228 29.18 -9.94 -9.32
N ASN A 229 29.03 -9.08 -8.31
CA ASN A 229 29.78 -9.23 -7.05
C ASN A 229 29.24 -10.34 -6.12
N ASN A 230 28.10 -10.95 -6.45
CA ASN A 230 27.42 -12.01 -5.72
C ASN A 230 27.61 -13.40 -6.35
N GLN A 231 28.52 -13.56 -7.31
CA GLN A 231 28.79 -14.86 -7.93
C GLN A 231 29.44 -15.87 -6.97
N MET A 232 29.92 -15.41 -5.79
CA MET A 232 30.61 -16.22 -4.77
C MET A 232 31.89 -16.91 -5.29
N ILE A 233 32.41 -16.45 -6.42
CA ILE A 233 33.62 -16.94 -7.10
C ILE A 233 34.64 -15.80 -7.19
N SER A 234 35.09 -15.29 -6.04
CA SER A 234 36.15 -14.27 -6.05
C SER A 234 37.54 -14.93 -6.06
N PRO A 235 38.50 -14.41 -6.84
CA PRO A 235 39.92 -14.71 -6.72
C PRO A 235 40.48 -14.53 -5.29
N ASP A 236 39.86 -13.67 -4.49
CA ASP A 236 40.30 -13.39 -3.11
C ASP A 236 39.58 -14.24 -2.06
N LEU A 237 38.38 -14.74 -2.33
CA LEU A 237 37.60 -15.56 -1.36
C LEU A 237 38.08 -17.01 -1.25
N LEU A 238 38.81 -17.52 -2.25
CA LEU A 238 39.31 -18.89 -2.28
C LEU A 238 40.86 -18.93 -2.20
N LYS A 239 41.47 -17.99 -1.46
CA LYS A 239 42.89 -18.07 -1.06
C LYS A 239 42.96 -18.92 0.21
N VAL A 240 43.31 -20.19 0.05
CA VAL A 240 43.74 -21.06 1.16
C VAL A 240 45.21 -21.37 0.92
#